data_AF-A0A7Y0N074-F1
#
_entry.id   AF-A0A7Y0N074-F1
#
_cell.length_a   1.000
_cell.length_b   1.000
_cell.length_c   1.000
_cell.angle_alpha   90.00
_cell.angle_beta   90.00
_cell.angle_gamma   90.00
#
_symmetry.space_group_name_H-M   'P 1'
#
loop_
_entity.id
_entity.type
_entity.pdbx_description
1 polymer ?
#
loop_
_entity_poly.entity_id
_entity_poly.type
_entity_poly.pdbx_seq_one_letter_code
_entity_poly.pdbx_strand_id
1 'polypeptide(L)'
;MLDTQEQIEQFRQFLDLGGLKEAENLTRGKSLKVKCESLSEKLSGCVSEDIEDYQGASKLVATLKGLNGSVSATVATLTQWNEHLVLITDPTDLEQVSIGVNVKHKVDGTEDNVPAPSILPITSKEELKALEAVINGLSGHVDAAVSLMAQINGALTPPAPPTGGSGSDGGATLPPPVLPPELANKADALNEVMAPLAGGVASSSKVIEAMIIASREERTLALDYFTKAISFTICSNQTKKTSIKDATAEVFPL
;
A
#
# COMPACT_ATOMS: atom_id res chain seq x y z
N MET A 1 1.12 34.25 -21.39
CA MET A 1 1.51 33.27 -20.35
C MET A 1 3.01 32.95 -20.34
N LEU A 2 3.82 33.49 -21.26
CA LEU A 2 5.26 33.65 -21.08
C LEU A 2 5.59 35.03 -21.64
N ASP A 3 5.28 36.04 -20.85
CA ASP A 3 5.17 37.42 -21.28
C ASP A 3 6.46 38.22 -20.99
N THR A 4 7.42 37.62 -20.26
CA THR A 4 8.72 38.21 -19.95
C THR A 4 9.90 37.30 -20.35
N GLN A 5 11.06 37.89 -20.62
CA GLN A 5 12.29 37.14 -20.91
C GLN A 5 12.71 36.23 -19.74
N GLU A 6 12.46 36.67 -18.50
CA GLU A 6 12.69 35.88 -17.30
C GLU A 6 11.82 34.61 -17.28
N GLN A 7 10.52 34.72 -17.60
CA GLN A 7 9.63 33.57 -17.67
C GLN A 7 10.06 32.58 -18.76
N ILE A 8 10.56 33.08 -19.90
CA ILE A 8 11.11 32.24 -20.97
C ILE A 8 12.36 31.51 -20.49
N GLU A 9 13.27 32.18 -19.78
CA GLU A 9 14.49 31.59 -19.22
C GLU A 9 14.16 30.52 -18.17
N GLN A 10 13.23 30.82 -17.25
CA GLN A 10 12.75 29.86 -16.25
C GLN A 10 12.11 28.63 -16.90
N PHE A 11 11.32 28.83 -17.95
CA PHE A 11 10.72 27.73 -18.70
C PHE A 11 11.77 26.87 -19.41
N ARG A 12 12.82 27.48 -19.99
CA ARG A 12 13.96 26.73 -20.55
C ARG A 12 14.68 25.89 -19.50
N GLN A 13 15.00 26.49 -18.35
CA GLN A 13 15.62 25.76 -17.24
C GLN A 13 14.74 24.60 -16.75
N PHE A 14 13.43 24.81 -16.67
CA PHE A 14 12.48 23.75 -16.36
C PHE A 14 12.55 22.59 -17.37
N LEU A 15 12.58 22.89 -18.67
CA LEU A 15 12.74 21.88 -19.73
C LEU A 15 14.11 21.17 -19.65
N ASP A 16 15.20 21.91 -19.42
CA ASP A 16 16.55 21.37 -19.29
C ASP A 16 16.68 20.41 -18.10
N LEU A 17 15.87 20.63 -17.05
CA LEU A 17 15.77 19.74 -15.89
C LEU A 17 14.82 18.55 -16.09
N GLY A 18 14.28 18.38 -17.30
CA GLY A 18 13.39 17.28 -17.68
C GLY A 18 11.90 17.56 -17.48
N GLY A 19 11.53 18.81 -17.18
CA GLY A 19 10.14 19.21 -16.98
C GLY A 19 9.52 18.65 -15.69
N LEU A 20 8.24 18.27 -15.77
CA LEU A 20 7.54 17.63 -14.65
C LEU A 20 8.17 16.26 -14.36
N LYS A 21 8.54 16.03 -13.11
CA LYS A 21 9.13 14.77 -12.65
C LYS A 21 8.09 13.89 -11.97
N GLU A 22 8.27 12.57 -12.12
CA GLU A 22 7.51 11.60 -11.32
C GLU A 22 7.92 11.73 -9.84
N ALA A 23 6.94 11.68 -8.93
CA ALA A 23 7.20 11.73 -7.50
C ALA A 23 8.03 10.51 -7.06
N GLU A 24 9.07 10.74 -6.23
CA GLU A 24 9.96 9.67 -5.73
C GLU A 24 9.18 8.53 -5.06
N ASN A 25 8.15 8.87 -4.27
CA ASN A 25 7.31 7.89 -3.60
C ASN A 25 6.45 7.05 -4.55
N LEU A 26 6.16 7.54 -5.76
CA LEU A 26 5.45 6.76 -6.78
C LEU A 26 6.41 5.73 -7.38
N THR A 27 7.64 6.15 -7.72
CA THR A 27 8.67 5.22 -8.19
C THR A 27 9.00 4.15 -7.15
N ARG A 28 9.17 4.55 -5.88
CA ARG A 28 9.41 3.61 -4.76
C ARG A 28 8.22 2.68 -4.54
N GLY A 29 7.00 3.20 -4.54
CA GLY A 29 5.77 2.41 -4.35
C GLY A 29 5.57 1.35 -5.44
N LYS A 30 5.86 1.70 -6.70
CA LYS A 30 5.87 0.75 -7.83
C LYS A 30 6.91 -0.36 -7.64
N SER A 31 8.14 0.00 -7.30
CA SER A 31 9.21 -1.00 -7.07
C SER A 31 8.88 -1.94 -5.92
N LEU A 32 8.37 -1.39 -4.81
CA LEU A 32 8.01 -2.17 -3.63
C LEU A 32 6.83 -3.11 -3.90
N LYS A 33 5.83 -2.66 -4.68
CA LYS A 33 4.71 -3.51 -5.10
C LYS A 33 5.21 -4.76 -5.83
N VAL A 34 6.09 -4.60 -6.81
CA VAL A 34 6.68 -5.73 -7.56
C VAL A 34 7.43 -6.70 -6.65
N LYS A 35 8.19 -6.18 -5.67
CA LYS A 35 8.84 -7.03 -4.66
C LYS A 35 7.81 -7.82 -3.85
N CYS A 36 6.76 -7.17 -3.34
CA CYS A 36 5.70 -7.84 -2.59
C CYS A 36 4.96 -8.90 -3.42
N GLU A 37 4.71 -8.64 -4.69
CA GLU A 37 4.10 -9.62 -5.61
C GLU A 37 4.98 -10.88 -5.73
N SER A 38 6.29 -10.70 -5.97
CA SER A 38 7.24 -11.82 -6.02
C SER A 38 7.32 -12.59 -4.70
N LEU A 39 7.29 -11.90 -3.56
CA LEU A 39 7.30 -12.57 -2.25
C LEU A 39 6.01 -13.35 -2.01
N SER A 40 4.85 -12.77 -2.33
CA SER A 40 3.56 -13.45 -2.19
C SER A 40 3.52 -14.72 -3.04
N GLU A 41 4.00 -14.65 -4.29
CA GLU A 41 4.07 -15.83 -5.17
C GLU A 41 4.94 -16.94 -4.57
N LYS A 42 6.14 -16.61 -4.06
CA LYS A 42 7.02 -17.58 -3.39
C LYS A 42 6.35 -18.21 -2.16
N LEU A 43 5.62 -17.42 -1.38
CA LEU A 43 4.94 -17.88 -0.18
C LEU A 43 3.67 -18.68 -0.50
N SER A 44 3.02 -18.42 -1.64
CA SER A 44 1.73 -19.00 -2.02
C SER A 44 1.76 -20.52 -2.26
N GLY A 45 2.93 -21.15 -2.30
CA GLY A 45 3.07 -22.61 -2.43
C GLY A 45 3.93 -23.26 -1.36
N CYS A 46 4.35 -22.50 -0.34
CA CYS A 46 5.33 -23.02 0.62
C CYS A 46 4.70 -24.01 1.63
N VAL A 47 3.44 -23.80 2.02
CA VAL A 47 2.71 -24.72 2.90
C VAL A 47 1.79 -25.59 2.05
N SER A 48 1.98 -26.91 2.07
CA SER A 48 1.10 -27.85 1.37
C SER A 48 -0.30 -27.87 2.02
N GLU A 49 -1.34 -27.90 1.18
CA GLU A 49 -2.73 -28.06 1.59
C GLU A 49 -3.09 -29.51 1.93
N ASP A 50 -2.28 -30.48 1.46
CA ASP A 50 -2.52 -31.92 1.63
C ASP A 50 -2.05 -32.45 2.99
N ILE A 51 -1.33 -31.63 3.77
CA ILE A 51 -0.84 -31.98 5.10
C ILE A 51 -1.77 -31.38 6.16
N GLU A 52 -2.48 -32.27 6.86
CA GLU A 52 -3.46 -31.88 7.88
C GLU A 52 -2.82 -31.39 9.19
N ASP A 53 -1.68 -31.98 9.60
CA ASP A 53 -1.00 -31.67 10.85
C ASP A 53 0.50 -31.44 10.66
N TYR A 54 0.95 -30.25 11.05
CA TYR A 54 2.35 -29.83 11.06
C TYR A 54 2.95 -29.87 12.48
N GLN A 55 2.74 -30.95 13.23
CA GLN A 55 3.34 -31.08 14.57
C GLN A 55 4.85 -30.85 14.51
N GLY A 56 5.36 -30.01 15.41
CA GLY A 56 6.76 -29.59 15.45
C GLY A 56 7.12 -28.44 14.49
N ALA A 57 6.23 -28.00 13.60
CA ALA A 57 6.44 -26.85 12.71
C ALA A 57 5.23 -25.88 12.65
N SER A 58 4.19 -26.13 13.43
CA SER A 58 2.90 -25.42 13.35
C SER A 58 3.02 -23.89 13.53
N LYS A 59 3.94 -23.42 14.38
CA LYS A 59 4.20 -21.98 14.56
C LYS A 59 4.74 -21.34 13.28
N LEU A 60 5.75 -21.95 12.66
CA LEU A 60 6.32 -21.47 11.40
C LEU A 60 5.24 -21.45 10.31
N VAL A 61 4.46 -22.52 10.20
CA VAL A 61 3.36 -22.61 9.22
C VAL A 61 2.33 -21.50 9.43
N ALA A 62 1.90 -21.24 10.67
CA ALA A 62 1.00 -20.15 10.97
C ALA A 62 1.58 -18.79 10.59
N THR A 63 2.86 -18.55 10.92
CA THR A 63 3.59 -17.34 10.55
C THR A 63 3.66 -17.15 9.04
N LEU A 64 3.99 -18.20 8.27
CA LEU A 64 4.09 -18.13 6.82
C LEU A 64 2.73 -17.89 6.14
N LYS A 65 1.66 -18.53 6.62
CA LYS A 65 0.29 -18.27 6.12
C LYS A 65 -0.14 -16.82 6.41
N GLY A 66 0.05 -16.36 7.65
CA GLY A 66 -0.25 -14.98 8.04
C GLY A 66 0.57 -13.94 7.28
N LEU A 67 1.85 -14.26 7.05
CA LEU A 67 2.75 -13.43 6.26
C LEU A 67 2.30 -13.35 4.80
N ASN A 68 1.97 -14.47 4.16
CA ASN A 68 1.47 -14.44 2.78
C ASN A 68 0.24 -13.54 2.67
N GLY A 69 -0.73 -13.69 3.58
CA GLY A 69 -1.90 -12.80 3.63
C GLY A 69 -1.54 -11.33 3.82
N SER A 70 -0.58 -11.03 4.70
CA SER A 70 -0.14 -9.65 4.97
C SER A 70 0.61 -9.02 3.78
N VAL A 71 1.46 -9.79 3.10
CA VAL A 71 2.17 -9.34 1.89
C VAL A 71 1.18 -9.13 0.75
N SER A 72 0.22 -10.03 0.54
CA SER A 72 -0.84 -9.86 -0.46
C SER A 72 -1.70 -8.63 -0.19
N ALA A 73 -2.07 -8.39 1.06
CA ALA A 73 -2.78 -7.16 1.45
C ALA A 73 -1.93 -5.91 1.17
N THR A 74 -0.63 -5.98 1.44
CA THR A 74 0.32 -4.89 1.15
C THR A 74 0.40 -4.58 -0.36
N VAL A 75 0.32 -5.60 -1.24
CA VAL A 75 0.22 -5.38 -2.70
C VAL A 75 -1.01 -4.54 -3.05
N ALA A 76 -2.17 -4.84 -2.45
CA ALA A 76 -3.38 -4.07 -2.66
C ALA A 76 -3.24 -2.62 -2.14
N THR A 77 -2.66 -2.43 -0.95
CA THR A 77 -2.37 -1.09 -0.41
C THR A 77 -1.43 -0.30 -1.32
N LEU A 78 -0.34 -0.91 -1.81
CA LEU A 78 0.62 -0.24 -2.70
C LEU A 78 0.01 0.05 -4.09
N THR A 79 -0.94 -0.74 -4.54
CA THR A 79 -1.72 -0.45 -5.75
C THR A 79 -2.51 0.85 -5.57
N GLN A 80 -3.28 0.94 -4.49
CA GLN A 80 -4.03 2.15 -4.16
C GLN A 80 -3.11 3.36 -3.93
N TRP A 81 -1.97 3.17 -3.29
CA TRP A 81 -0.96 4.21 -3.09
C TRP A 81 -0.47 4.78 -4.43
N ASN A 82 -0.09 3.90 -5.36
CA ASN A 82 0.44 4.30 -6.66
C ASN A 82 -0.63 5.01 -7.50
N GLU A 83 -1.85 4.49 -7.55
CA GLU A 83 -2.98 5.12 -8.24
C GLU A 83 -3.31 6.50 -7.65
N HIS A 84 -3.32 6.59 -6.31
CA HIS A 84 -3.56 7.85 -5.60
C HIS A 84 -2.46 8.87 -5.90
N LEU A 85 -1.20 8.46 -5.92
CA LEU A 85 -0.08 9.36 -6.24
C LEU A 85 -0.13 9.90 -7.67
N VAL A 86 -0.56 9.11 -8.65
CA VAL A 86 -0.77 9.61 -10.02
C VAL A 86 -1.83 10.71 -10.05
N LEU A 87 -2.90 10.55 -9.27
CA LEU A 87 -3.97 11.54 -9.18
C LEU A 87 -3.53 12.83 -8.49
N ILE A 88 -2.88 12.73 -7.32
CA ILE A 88 -2.59 13.91 -6.48
C ILE A 88 -1.34 14.67 -6.91
N THR A 89 -0.57 14.18 -7.88
CA THR A 89 0.62 14.87 -8.41
C THR A 89 0.31 15.73 -9.64
N ASP A 90 -0.95 15.74 -10.10
CA ASP A 90 -1.38 16.65 -11.16
C ASP A 90 -1.31 18.12 -10.70
N PRO A 91 -0.61 19.02 -11.43
CA PRO A 91 -0.45 20.41 -11.02
C PRO A 91 -1.75 21.20 -10.92
N THR A 92 -2.72 20.92 -11.80
CA THR A 92 -4.01 21.65 -11.79
C THR A 92 -4.77 21.30 -10.53
N ASP A 93 -4.81 20.01 -10.23
CA ASP A 93 -5.46 19.50 -9.05
C ASP A 93 -4.76 19.94 -7.74
N LEU A 94 -3.43 19.91 -7.67
CA LEU A 94 -2.67 20.42 -6.52
C LEU A 94 -3.03 21.88 -6.22
N GLU A 95 -3.18 22.71 -7.26
CA GLU A 95 -3.58 24.10 -7.10
C GLU A 95 -5.02 24.22 -6.58
N GLN A 96 -5.96 23.42 -7.10
CA GLN A 96 -7.36 23.43 -6.63
C GLN A 96 -7.45 23.02 -5.15
N VAL A 97 -6.72 21.98 -4.75
CA VAL A 97 -6.65 21.54 -3.36
C VAL A 97 -6.05 22.63 -2.49
N SER A 98 -4.90 23.20 -2.88
CA SER A 98 -4.24 24.30 -2.15
C SER A 98 -5.19 25.48 -1.90
N ILE A 99 -5.89 25.94 -2.94
CA ILE A 99 -6.89 27.01 -2.80
C ILE A 99 -8.02 26.59 -1.86
N GLY A 100 -8.52 25.36 -2.00
CA GLY A 100 -9.57 24.81 -1.16
C GLY A 100 -9.22 24.78 0.33
N VAL A 101 -8.02 24.30 0.65
CA VAL A 101 -7.45 24.30 2.01
C VAL A 101 -7.38 25.71 2.57
N ASN A 102 -6.87 26.64 1.77
CA ASN A 102 -6.74 28.03 2.19
C ASN A 102 -8.10 28.68 2.47
N VAL A 103 -9.11 28.40 1.64
CA VAL A 103 -10.49 28.86 1.86
C VAL A 103 -11.04 28.27 3.15
N LYS A 104 -10.87 26.97 3.37
CA LYS A 104 -11.32 26.31 4.60
C LYS A 104 -10.69 26.95 5.84
N HIS A 105 -9.37 27.15 5.87
CA HIS A 105 -8.69 27.81 6.98
C HIS A 105 -9.24 29.21 7.27
N LYS A 106 -9.49 30.01 6.21
CA LYS A 106 -10.11 31.33 6.35
C LYS A 106 -11.53 31.27 6.92
N VAL A 107 -12.34 30.29 6.52
CA VAL A 107 -13.70 30.10 7.02
C VAL A 107 -13.70 29.64 8.48
N ASP A 108 -12.80 28.72 8.82
CA ASP A 108 -12.69 28.16 10.17
C ASP A 108 -11.95 29.10 11.14
N GLY A 109 -11.35 30.19 10.64
CA GLY A 109 -10.53 31.11 11.44
C GLY A 109 -9.25 30.47 11.96
N THR A 110 -8.69 29.51 11.23
CA THR A 110 -7.47 28.78 11.59
C THR A 110 -6.29 29.19 10.71
N GLU A 111 -5.07 28.97 11.21
CA GLU A 111 -3.84 29.27 10.46
C GLU A 111 -3.46 28.14 9.50
N ASP A 112 -2.90 28.52 8.34
CA ASP A 112 -2.42 27.62 7.30
C ASP A 112 -0.91 27.34 7.50
N ASN A 113 -0.56 26.69 8.61
CA ASN A 113 0.83 26.54 9.06
C ASN A 113 1.32 25.09 9.15
N VAL A 114 0.45 24.11 8.91
CA VAL A 114 0.79 22.67 8.87
C VAL A 114 0.56 22.13 7.45
N PRO A 115 1.50 21.34 6.90
CA PRO A 115 1.28 20.62 5.65
C PRO A 115 -0.02 19.83 5.68
N ALA A 116 -0.88 20.08 4.68
CA ALA A 116 -2.16 19.39 4.57
C ALA A 116 -1.96 17.86 4.41
N PRO A 117 -2.81 17.02 5.04
CA PRO A 117 -2.79 15.57 4.83
C PRO A 117 -2.78 15.14 3.35
N SER A 118 -3.40 15.91 2.46
CA SER A 118 -3.42 15.62 1.00
C SER A 118 -2.03 15.55 0.38
N ILE A 119 -1.05 16.34 0.86
CA ILE A 119 0.29 16.40 0.27
C ILE A 119 1.29 15.43 0.91
N LEU A 120 0.94 14.81 2.04
CA LEU A 120 1.84 13.89 2.74
C LEU A 120 2.25 12.68 1.91
N PRO A 121 1.39 12.03 1.10
CA PRO A 121 1.83 10.92 0.26
C PRO A 121 2.92 11.31 -0.76
N ILE A 122 2.93 12.57 -1.20
CA ILE A 122 3.95 13.10 -2.13
C ILE A 122 5.24 13.42 -1.39
N THR A 123 5.13 14.04 -0.22
CA THR A 123 6.25 14.73 0.45
C THR A 123 6.90 13.93 1.57
N SER A 124 6.16 13.02 2.21
CA SER A 124 6.69 12.25 3.33
C SER A 124 7.69 11.20 2.87
N LYS A 125 8.78 11.03 3.62
CA LYS A 125 9.92 10.22 3.17
C LYS A 125 10.11 8.92 3.95
N GLU A 126 9.48 8.78 5.11
CA GLU A 126 9.90 7.76 6.08
C GLU A 126 8.97 6.55 6.13
N GLU A 127 7.66 6.72 5.92
CA GLU A 127 6.68 5.63 6.05
C GLU A 127 6.88 4.56 4.98
N LEU A 128 7.06 4.99 3.72
CA LEU A 128 7.29 4.05 2.61
C LEU A 128 8.68 3.40 2.71
N LYS A 129 9.69 4.11 3.24
CA LYS A 129 11.02 3.54 3.53
C LYS A 129 10.97 2.54 4.67
N ALA A 130 10.16 2.78 5.70
CA ALA A 130 9.99 1.84 6.81
C ALA A 130 9.38 0.53 6.30
N LEU A 131 8.33 0.61 5.47
CA LEU A 131 7.78 -0.58 4.81
C LEU A 131 8.83 -1.27 3.92
N GLU A 132 9.58 -0.51 3.12
CA GLU A 132 10.65 -1.05 2.28
C GLU A 132 11.72 -1.78 3.11
N ALA A 133 12.15 -1.23 4.24
CA ALA A 133 13.13 -1.85 5.13
C ALA A 133 12.64 -3.19 5.66
N VAL A 134 11.38 -3.27 6.09
CA VAL A 134 10.79 -4.53 6.57
C VAL A 134 10.67 -5.57 5.45
N ILE A 135 10.22 -5.17 4.26
CA ILE A 135 10.09 -6.06 3.10
C ILE A 135 11.47 -6.57 2.63
N ASN A 136 12.50 -5.72 2.65
CA ASN A 136 13.86 -6.14 2.33
C ASN A 136 14.41 -7.12 3.39
N GLY A 137 14.17 -6.85 4.68
CA GLY A 137 14.51 -7.77 5.76
C GLY A 137 13.84 -9.14 5.61
N LEU A 138 12.56 -9.14 5.28
CA LEU A 138 11.81 -10.36 4.98
C LEU A 138 12.37 -11.11 3.77
N SER A 139 12.67 -10.39 2.68
CA SER A 139 13.19 -10.97 1.44
C SER A 139 14.47 -11.79 1.68
N GLY A 140 15.29 -11.40 2.66
CA GLY A 140 16.50 -12.13 3.04
C GLY A 140 16.27 -13.52 3.64
N HIS A 141 15.04 -13.84 4.06
CA HIS A 141 14.71 -15.10 4.72
C HIS A 141 13.71 -15.97 3.96
N VAL A 142 12.98 -15.42 2.99
CA VAL A 142 11.90 -16.15 2.29
C VAL A 142 12.40 -17.37 1.53
N ASP A 143 13.55 -17.30 0.84
CA ASP A 143 14.06 -18.46 0.10
C ASP A 143 14.47 -19.61 1.05
N ALA A 144 15.04 -19.27 2.21
CA ALA A 144 15.34 -20.25 3.25
C ALA A 144 14.06 -20.88 3.83
N ALA A 145 13.02 -20.07 4.02
CA ALA A 145 11.71 -20.55 4.48
C ALA A 145 11.05 -21.51 3.49
N VAL A 146 11.05 -21.16 2.20
CA VAL A 146 10.53 -22.03 1.14
C VAL A 146 11.30 -23.35 1.08
N SER A 147 12.64 -23.31 1.17
CA SER A 147 13.48 -24.51 1.16
C SER A 147 13.25 -25.40 2.39
N LEU A 148 13.13 -24.81 3.58
CA LEU A 148 12.83 -25.55 4.81
C LEU A 148 11.43 -26.16 4.76
N MET A 149 10.43 -25.41 4.28
CA MET A 149 9.09 -25.93 4.13
C MET A 149 9.01 -27.06 3.10
N ALA A 150 9.79 -27.03 2.01
CA ALA A 150 9.85 -28.17 1.09
C ALA A 150 10.36 -29.45 1.78
N GLN A 151 11.35 -29.33 2.66
CA GLN A 151 11.85 -30.47 3.46
C GLN A 151 10.81 -30.96 4.47
N ILE A 152 10.14 -30.02 5.17
CA ILE A 152 9.06 -30.34 6.12
C ILE A 152 7.91 -31.04 5.41
N ASN A 153 7.45 -30.49 4.28
CA ASN A 153 6.38 -31.07 3.48
C ASN A 153 6.75 -32.48 3.01
N GLY A 154 7.98 -32.69 2.52
CA GLY A 154 8.46 -34.01 2.11
C GLY A 154 8.53 -35.02 3.26
N ALA A 155 8.94 -34.59 4.46
CA ALA A 155 8.99 -35.44 5.64
C ALA A 155 7.60 -35.83 6.19
N LEU A 156 6.61 -34.94 6.00
CA LEU A 156 5.24 -35.13 6.48
C LEU A 156 4.29 -35.73 5.44
N THR A 157 4.72 -35.81 4.18
CA THR A 157 3.93 -36.47 3.12
C THR A 157 3.94 -37.99 3.34
N PRO A 158 2.77 -38.65 3.47
CA PRO A 158 2.74 -40.11 3.62
C PRO A 158 3.37 -40.82 2.41
N PRO A 159 4.06 -41.95 2.61
CA PRO A 159 4.56 -42.74 1.50
C PRO A 159 3.38 -43.25 0.64
N ALA A 160 3.53 -43.18 -0.68
CA ALA A 160 2.50 -43.65 -1.60
C ALA A 160 2.18 -45.13 -1.34
N PRO A 161 0.90 -45.54 -1.36
CA PRO A 161 0.53 -46.94 -1.18
C PRO A 161 1.20 -47.79 -2.29
N PRO A 162 1.70 -49.00 -1.95
CA PRO A 162 2.39 -49.83 -2.92
C PRO A 162 1.47 -50.17 -4.09
N THR A 163 1.91 -49.87 -5.31
CA THR A 163 1.24 -50.27 -6.55
C THR A 163 1.52 -51.75 -6.82
N GLY A 164 0.80 -52.65 -6.14
CA GLY A 164 0.87 -54.07 -6.46
C GLY A 164 0.28 -54.99 -5.40
N GLY A 165 -0.74 -55.75 -5.80
CA GLY A 165 -1.17 -56.97 -5.11
C GLY A 165 -2.62 -56.95 -4.67
N SER A 166 -3.46 -57.65 -5.42
CA SER A 166 -4.79 -58.09 -4.99
C SER A 166 -4.64 -58.99 -3.75
N GLY A 167 -4.64 -58.38 -2.57
CA GLY A 167 -4.56 -59.06 -1.28
C GLY A 167 -5.55 -58.43 -0.32
N SER A 168 -6.68 -59.11 -0.15
CA SER A 168 -7.68 -58.78 0.85
C SER A 168 -7.12 -59.08 2.24
N ASP A 169 -6.41 -58.14 2.85
CA ASP A 169 -6.08 -58.16 4.28
C ASP A 169 -6.15 -56.74 4.86
N GLY A 170 -6.73 -56.63 6.05
CA GLY A 170 -7.15 -55.38 6.68
C GLY A 170 -6.06 -54.31 6.72
N GLY A 171 -6.37 -53.16 6.11
CA GLY A 171 -5.45 -52.03 5.97
C GLY A 171 -5.02 -51.48 7.32
N ALA A 172 -3.82 -51.86 7.76
CA ALA A 172 -3.13 -51.12 8.79
C ALA A 172 -2.83 -49.72 8.22
N THR A 173 -3.51 -48.70 8.74
CA THR A 173 -3.12 -47.31 8.50
C THR A 173 -1.71 -47.14 9.05
N LEU A 174 -0.76 -46.81 8.17
CA LEU A 174 0.58 -46.45 8.59
C LEU A 174 0.47 -45.29 9.61
N PRO A 175 1.27 -45.31 10.70
CA PRO A 175 1.26 -44.21 11.64
C PRO A 175 1.57 -42.90 10.92
N PRO A 176 0.96 -41.78 11.32
CA PRO A 176 1.20 -40.49 10.69
C PRO A 176 2.71 -40.18 10.71
N PRO A 177 3.26 -39.62 9.62
CA PRO A 177 4.65 -39.22 9.57
C PRO A 177 4.98 -38.25 10.71
N VAL A 178 6.12 -38.45 11.38
CA VAL A 178 6.59 -37.58 12.47
C VAL A 178 7.73 -36.72 11.97
N LEU A 179 7.68 -35.42 12.24
CA LEU A 179 8.73 -34.50 11.84
C LEU A 179 10.06 -34.79 12.57
N PRO A 180 11.19 -34.95 11.85
CA PRO A 180 12.49 -35.10 12.47
C PRO A 180 12.84 -33.93 13.42
N PRO A 181 13.44 -34.19 14.61
CA PRO A 181 13.76 -33.14 15.58
C PRO A 181 14.63 -32.01 15.03
N GLU A 182 15.53 -32.32 14.09
CA GLU A 182 16.37 -31.30 13.43
C GLU A 182 15.54 -30.31 12.61
N LEU A 183 14.52 -30.79 11.88
CA LEU A 183 13.63 -29.94 11.10
C LEU A 183 12.70 -29.13 12.00
N ALA A 184 12.24 -29.70 13.12
CA ALA A 184 11.45 -28.98 14.13
C ALA A 184 12.26 -27.82 14.73
N ASN A 185 13.51 -28.07 15.15
CA ASN A 185 14.39 -27.02 15.70
C ASN A 185 14.70 -25.91 14.68
N LYS A 186 14.92 -26.27 13.40
CA LYS A 186 15.10 -25.30 12.32
C LYS A 186 13.83 -24.48 12.09
N ALA A 187 12.66 -25.10 12.19
CA ALA A 187 11.38 -24.41 12.04
C ALA A 187 11.15 -23.40 13.15
N ASP A 188 11.43 -23.77 14.40
CA ASP A 188 11.35 -22.86 15.55
C ASP A 188 12.32 -21.68 15.41
N ALA A 189 13.59 -21.94 15.08
CA ALA A 189 14.59 -20.88 14.91
C ALA A 189 14.24 -19.91 13.77
N LEU A 190 13.75 -20.42 12.64
CA LEU A 190 13.32 -19.55 11.54
C LEU A 190 12.06 -18.75 11.92
N ASN A 191 11.14 -19.36 12.65
CA ASN A 191 9.94 -18.68 13.13
C ASN A 191 10.28 -17.50 14.06
N GLU A 192 11.28 -17.63 14.94
CA GLU A 192 11.74 -16.53 15.81
C GLU A 192 12.19 -15.29 15.03
N VAL A 193 12.76 -15.48 13.83
CA VAL A 193 13.19 -14.40 12.95
C VAL A 193 12.02 -13.86 12.10
N MET A 194 11.19 -14.75 11.56
CA MET A 194 10.13 -14.36 10.60
C MET A 194 8.90 -13.75 11.26
N ALA A 195 8.53 -14.19 12.47
CA ALA A 195 7.36 -13.69 13.18
C ALA A 195 7.37 -12.15 13.41
N PRO A 196 8.46 -11.53 13.92
CA PRO A 196 8.50 -10.08 14.08
C PRO A 196 8.47 -9.34 12.73
N LEU A 197 9.10 -9.88 11.69
CA LEU A 197 9.07 -9.31 10.33
C LEU A 197 7.64 -9.31 9.77
N ALA A 198 6.89 -10.40 9.94
CA ALA A 198 5.49 -10.50 9.54
C ALA A 198 4.62 -9.44 10.24
N GLY A 199 4.80 -9.26 11.55
CA GLY A 199 4.15 -8.19 12.31
C GLY A 199 4.50 -6.78 11.78
N GLY A 200 5.77 -6.57 11.45
CA GLY A 200 6.28 -5.32 10.88
C GLY A 200 5.70 -4.97 9.50
N VAL A 201 5.47 -5.98 8.63
CA VAL A 201 4.83 -5.77 7.31
C VAL A 201 3.42 -5.26 7.52
N ALA A 202 2.64 -5.94 8.35
CA ALA A 202 1.25 -5.57 8.61
C ALA A 202 1.14 -4.17 9.25
N SER A 203 1.98 -3.84 10.23
CA SER A 203 1.96 -2.52 10.87
C SER A 203 2.37 -1.40 9.91
N SER A 204 3.42 -1.61 9.12
CA SER A 204 3.92 -0.59 8.19
C SER A 204 2.95 -0.36 7.04
N SER A 205 2.32 -1.43 6.51
CA SER A 205 1.30 -1.31 5.47
C SER A 205 0.07 -0.52 5.95
N LYS A 206 -0.34 -0.69 7.21
CA LYS A 206 -1.46 0.09 7.79
C LYS A 206 -1.16 1.58 7.89
N VAL A 207 0.10 1.97 8.11
CA VAL A 207 0.49 3.39 8.10
C VAL A 207 0.29 3.98 6.71
N ILE A 208 0.72 3.26 5.66
CA ILE A 208 0.51 3.69 4.27
C ILE A 208 -0.98 3.79 3.94
N GLU A 209 -1.77 2.80 4.34
CA GLU A 209 -3.24 2.83 4.16
C GLU A 209 -3.89 4.04 4.85
N ALA A 210 -3.51 4.32 6.10
CA ALA A 210 -4.02 5.47 6.85
C ALA A 210 -3.67 6.81 6.18
N MET A 211 -2.46 6.93 5.60
CA MET A 211 -2.07 8.13 4.85
C MET A 211 -2.92 8.31 3.58
N ILE A 212 -3.24 7.23 2.87
CA ILE A 212 -4.14 7.29 1.70
C ILE A 212 -5.52 7.80 2.12
N ILE A 213 -6.07 7.25 3.20
CA ILE A 213 -7.40 7.64 3.72
C ILE A 213 -7.40 9.11 4.12
N ALA A 214 -6.47 9.54 4.96
CA ALA A 214 -6.39 10.93 5.43
C ALA A 214 -6.19 11.92 4.26
N SER A 215 -5.36 11.55 3.28
CA SER A 215 -5.14 12.35 2.08
C SER A 215 -6.40 12.46 1.24
N ARG A 216 -7.16 11.37 1.04
CA ARG A 216 -8.44 11.39 0.31
C ARG A 216 -9.50 12.23 1.01
N GLU A 217 -9.67 12.04 2.32
CA GLU A 217 -10.67 12.76 3.11
C GLU A 217 -10.44 14.27 3.09
N GLU A 218 -9.21 14.69 3.36
CA GLU A 218 -8.86 16.11 3.32
C GLU A 218 -9.07 16.68 1.92
N ARG A 219 -8.64 15.95 0.90
CA ARG A 219 -8.72 16.41 -0.48
C ARG A 219 -10.16 16.60 -0.93
N THR A 220 -11.04 15.66 -0.59
CA THR A 220 -12.47 15.78 -0.86
C THR A 220 -13.04 17.05 -0.22
N LEU A 221 -12.65 17.34 1.02
CA LEU A 221 -13.06 18.54 1.71
C LEU A 221 -12.50 19.81 1.04
N ALA A 222 -11.22 19.84 0.71
CA ALA A 222 -10.58 20.96 0.04
C ALA A 222 -11.25 21.27 -1.31
N LEU A 223 -11.49 20.26 -2.15
CA LEU A 223 -12.14 20.44 -3.45
C LEU A 223 -13.60 20.93 -3.32
N ASP A 224 -14.31 20.53 -2.27
CA ASP A 224 -15.64 21.08 -1.95
C ASP A 224 -15.56 22.58 -1.60
N TYR A 225 -14.62 22.98 -0.73
CA TYR A 225 -14.40 24.40 -0.42
C TYR A 225 -13.96 25.22 -1.63
N PHE A 226 -13.09 24.67 -2.49
CA PHE A 226 -12.71 25.28 -3.75
C PHE A 226 -13.93 25.53 -4.66
N THR A 227 -14.77 24.52 -4.83
CA THR A 227 -16.00 24.60 -5.64
C THR A 227 -16.99 25.63 -5.07
N LYS A 228 -17.14 25.67 -3.74
CA LYS A 228 -17.95 26.68 -3.04
C LYS A 228 -17.39 28.09 -3.25
N ALA A 229 -16.08 28.27 -3.18
CA ALA A 229 -15.43 29.57 -3.40
C ALA A 229 -15.62 30.08 -4.83
N ILE A 230 -15.50 29.20 -5.83
CA ILE A 230 -15.83 29.53 -7.22
C ILE A 230 -17.29 29.96 -7.35
N SER A 231 -18.21 29.14 -6.83
CA SER A 231 -19.65 29.40 -6.90
C SER A 231 -20.00 30.73 -6.25
N PHE A 232 -19.48 30.99 -5.04
CA PHE A 232 -19.63 32.25 -4.33
C PHE A 232 -19.13 33.44 -5.16
N THR A 233 -17.94 33.32 -5.77
CA THR A 233 -17.34 34.38 -6.59
C THR A 233 -18.18 34.66 -7.84
N ILE A 234 -18.67 33.63 -8.51
CA ILE A 234 -19.53 33.75 -9.68
C ILE A 234 -20.84 34.45 -9.28
N CYS A 235 -21.56 33.92 -8.29
CA CYS A 235 -22.84 34.47 -7.86
C CYS A 235 -22.71 35.92 -7.35
N SER A 236 -21.68 36.21 -6.54
CA SER A 236 -21.40 37.57 -6.05
C SER A 236 -21.12 38.58 -7.16
N ASN A 237 -20.57 38.13 -8.30
CA ASN A 237 -20.40 38.99 -9.47
C ASN A 237 -21.69 39.14 -10.29
N GLN A 238 -22.56 38.11 -10.29
CA GLN A 238 -23.83 38.13 -11.01
C GLN A 238 -24.89 39.02 -10.33
N THR A 239 -24.85 39.18 -9.00
CA THR A 239 -25.75 40.12 -8.28
C THR A 239 -25.62 41.56 -8.77
N LYS A 240 -24.50 41.91 -9.42
CA LYS A 240 -24.24 43.24 -10.00
C LYS A 240 -24.67 43.37 -11.47
N LYS A 241 -25.14 42.30 -12.12
CA LYS A 241 -25.47 42.28 -13.55
C LYS A 241 -26.96 42.46 -13.77
N THR A 242 -27.36 43.61 -14.31
CA THR A 242 -28.77 44.00 -14.51
C THR A 242 -29.61 42.95 -15.24
N SER A 243 -29.03 42.18 -16.17
CA SER A 243 -29.74 41.16 -16.94
C SER A 243 -30.17 39.93 -16.14
N ILE A 244 -29.53 39.63 -15.00
CA ILE A 244 -29.75 38.39 -14.24
C ILE A 244 -29.80 38.59 -12.71
N LYS A 245 -29.59 39.82 -12.21
CA LYS A 245 -29.46 40.11 -10.77
C LYS A 245 -30.63 39.61 -9.91
N ASP A 246 -31.86 39.76 -10.39
CA ASP A 246 -33.06 39.43 -9.61
C ASP A 246 -33.20 37.89 -9.50
N ALA A 247 -32.91 37.18 -10.59
CA ALA A 247 -32.86 35.72 -10.59
C ALA A 247 -31.72 35.18 -9.71
N THR A 248 -30.54 35.82 -9.73
CA THR A 248 -29.43 35.45 -8.84
C THR A 248 -29.80 35.67 -7.37
N ALA A 249 -30.44 36.78 -7.02
CA ALA A 249 -30.84 37.08 -5.64
C ALA A 249 -31.86 36.07 -5.07
N GLU A 250 -32.72 35.51 -5.92
CA GLU A 250 -33.69 34.48 -5.51
C GLU A 250 -33.00 33.15 -5.09
N VAL A 251 -31.90 32.77 -5.75
CA VAL A 251 -31.25 31.46 -5.55
C VAL A 251 -29.95 31.51 -4.74
N PHE A 252 -29.37 32.71 -4.57
CA PHE A 252 -28.13 32.93 -3.85
C PHE A 252 -28.38 33.90 -2.67
N PRO A 253 -28.78 33.37 -1.50
CA PRO A 253 -29.01 34.20 -0.34
C PRO A 253 -27.67 34.73 0.20
N LEU A 254 -27.56 36.05 0.27
CA LEU A 254 -26.51 36.78 0.99
C LEU A 254 -27.14 37.53 2.17
#